data_AF-A0A7S3VVL1-F1
#
_entry.id   AF-A0A7S3VVL1-F1
#
_cell.length_a   1.000
_cell.length_b   1.000
_cell.length_c   1.000
_cell.angle_alpha   90.00
_cell.angle_beta   90.00
_cell.angle_gamma   90.00
#
_symmetry.space_group_name_H-M   'P 1'
#
loop_
_entity.id
_entity.type
_entity.pdbx_description
1 polymer ?
#
loop_
_entity_poly.entity_id
_entity_poly.type
_entity_poly.pdbx_seq_one_letter_code
_entity_poly.pdbx_strand_id
1 'polypeptide(L)'
;NPATPRQRRLRDQLDLPVLDTYPELPHTGKTETEREKRKALTKTYREFALDLHIGMYLTQLTCAHEYADVHCQLIEDFTILRQDQSSGHITEFPLADVSRIYHVSLPKRESTDNLIVVELVRRKLAFVFKCWDVSQRFMICLELLTQ
;
A
#
# COMPACT_ATOMS: atom_id res chain seq x y z
N ASN A 1 -1.88 -19.55 -4.88
CA ASN A 1 -3.24 -19.72 -5.47
C ASN A 1 -3.25 -19.22 -6.90
N PRO A 2 -3.79 -19.99 -7.86
CA PRO A 2 -3.92 -19.52 -9.25
C PRO A 2 -4.93 -18.37 -9.33
N ALA A 3 -4.55 -17.26 -9.95
CA ALA A 3 -5.41 -16.08 -10.12
C ALA A 3 -6.66 -16.42 -10.96
N THR A 4 -7.84 -16.05 -10.45
CA THR A 4 -9.12 -16.21 -11.14
C THR A 4 -9.15 -15.40 -12.43
N PRO A 5 -10.00 -15.76 -13.43
CA PRO A 5 -10.10 -15.01 -14.69
C PRO A 5 -10.40 -13.52 -14.49
N ARG A 6 -11.17 -13.17 -13.46
CA ARG A 6 -11.49 -11.78 -13.09
C ARG A 6 -10.27 -11.05 -12.53
N GLN A 7 -9.49 -11.70 -11.66
CA GLN A 7 -8.23 -11.16 -11.14
C GLN A 7 -7.18 -10.96 -12.24
N ARG A 8 -7.13 -11.82 -13.28
CA ARG A 8 -6.24 -11.62 -14.42
C ARG A 8 -6.61 -10.39 -15.23
N ARG A 9 -7.90 -10.20 -15.55
CA ARG A 9 -8.37 -9.00 -16.25
C ARG A 9 -8.05 -7.72 -15.47
N LEU A 10 -8.29 -7.74 -14.16
CA LEU A 10 -7.98 -6.63 -13.26
C LEU A 10 -6.48 -6.32 -13.22
N ARG A 11 -5.63 -7.34 -13.12
CA ARG A 11 -4.17 -7.19 -13.20
C ARG A 11 -3.71 -6.61 -14.54
N ASP A 12 -4.34 -7.03 -15.62
CA ASP A 12 -3.97 -6.60 -16.97
C ASP A 12 -4.49 -5.17 -17.27
N GLN A 13 -5.43 -4.64 -16.47
CA GLN A 13 -5.88 -3.23 -16.49
C GLN A 13 -5.01 -2.31 -15.62
N LEU A 14 -4.25 -2.87 -14.67
CA LEU A 14 -3.31 -2.13 -13.84
C LEU A 14 -2.04 -1.81 -14.65
N ASP A 15 -2.03 -0.65 -15.29
CA ASP A 15 -0.82 -0.02 -15.79
C ASP A 15 -0.27 0.98 -14.78
N LEU A 16 1.04 1.24 -14.88
CA LEU A 16 1.64 2.28 -14.06
C LEU A 16 1.06 3.64 -14.49
N PRO A 17 0.66 4.50 -13.56
CA PRO A 17 0.25 5.87 -13.88
C PRO A 17 1.37 6.59 -14.62
N VAL A 18 1.01 7.54 -15.47
CA VAL A 18 2.00 8.34 -16.22
C VAL A 18 2.60 9.35 -15.25
N LEU A 19 3.86 9.12 -14.86
CA LEU A 19 4.62 10.00 -13.99
C LEU A 19 5.86 10.51 -14.72
N ASP A 20 6.22 11.77 -14.48
CA ASP A 20 7.46 12.38 -14.98
C ASP A 20 8.70 11.70 -14.40
N THR A 21 8.59 11.17 -13.17
CA THR A 21 9.64 10.39 -12.52
C THR A 21 9.00 9.29 -11.67
N TYR A 22 9.39 8.04 -11.94
CA TYR A 22 8.90 6.90 -11.17
C TYR A 22 9.71 6.72 -9.87
N PRO A 23 9.06 6.33 -8.76
CA PRO A 23 9.76 6.02 -7.53
C PRO A 23 10.65 4.77 -7.68
N GLU A 24 11.84 4.82 -7.07
CA GLU A 24 12.77 3.69 -7.06
C GLU A 24 12.38 2.70 -5.95
N LEU A 25 12.36 1.40 -6.27
CA LEU A 25 12.11 0.36 -5.28
C LEU A 25 13.34 0.15 -4.38
N PRO A 26 13.15 -0.18 -3.09
CA PRO A 26 14.26 -0.60 -2.24
C PRO A 26 14.96 -1.82 -2.87
N HIS A 27 16.29 -1.77 -2.95
CA HIS A 27 17.18 -2.77 -3.55
C HIS A 27 17.19 -2.89 -5.09
N THR A 28 16.64 -1.92 -5.84
CA THR A 28 16.96 -1.84 -7.28
C THR A 28 18.44 -1.47 -7.45
N GLY A 29 19.17 -2.29 -8.21
CA GLY A 29 20.61 -2.15 -8.36
C GLY A 29 20.96 -0.87 -9.13
N LYS A 30 22.02 -0.15 -8.73
CA LYS A 30 22.50 1.07 -9.42
C LYS A 30 22.85 0.87 -10.89
N THR A 31 22.96 -0.37 -11.35
CA THR A 31 23.31 -0.77 -12.71
C THR A 31 22.11 -1.14 -13.58
N GLU A 32 20.90 -1.21 -13.02
CA GLU A 32 19.71 -1.53 -13.79
C GLU A 32 19.27 -0.34 -14.64
N THR A 33 18.93 -0.62 -15.90
CA THR A 33 18.42 0.40 -16.81
C THR A 33 17.05 0.89 -16.35
N GLU A 34 16.68 2.14 -16.69
CA GLU A 34 15.35 2.69 -16.39
C GLU A 34 14.20 1.80 -16.87
N ARG A 35 14.41 1.08 -17.98
CA ARG A 35 13.46 0.09 -18.50
C ARG A 35 13.29 -1.12 -17.58
N GLU A 36 14.37 -1.61 -16.99
CA GLU A 36 14.34 -2.74 -16.05
C GLU A 36 13.73 -2.32 -14.72
N LYS A 37 14.11 -1.15 -14.19
CA LYS A 37 13.50 -0.58 -13.00
C LYS A 37 11.98 -0.41 -13.17
N ARG A 38 11.54 0.15 -14.30
CA ARG A 38 10.11 0.31 -14.60
C ARG A 38 9.40 -1.04 -14.68
N LYS A 39 10.02 -2.04 -15.30
CA LYS A 39 9.44 -3.40 -15.38
C LYS A 39 9.34 -4.04 -14.00
N ALA A 40 10.34 -3.87 -13.15
CA ALA A 40 10.32 -4.34 -11.77
C ALA A 40 9.21 -3.63 -10.98
N LEU A 41 9.12 -2.29 -11.08
CA LEU A 41 8.08 -1.49 -10.46
C LEU A 41 6.68 -1.91 -10.89
N THR A 42 6.42 -2.07 -12.18
CA THR A 42 5.12 -2.56 -12.69
C THR A 42 4.78 -3.93 -12.11
N LYS A 43 5.75 -4.84 -12.05
CA LYS A 43 5.53 -6.18 -11.50
C LYS A 43 5.18 -6.10 -10.01
N THR A 44 5.96 -5.37 -9.23
CA THR A 44 5.77 -5.17 -7.80
C THR A 44 4.43 -4.51 -7.48
N TYR A 45 4.06 -3.48 -8.26
CA TYR A 45 2.78 -2.77 -8.16
C TYR A 45 1.60 -3.70 -8.45
N ARG A 46 1.65 -4.47 -9.54
CA ARG A 46 0.60 -5.43 -9.90
C ARG A 46 0.42 -6.53 -8.86
N GLU A 47 1.53 -7.05 -8.33
CA GLU A 47 1.49 -8.03 -7.24
C GLU A 47 0.86 -7.42 -5.99
N PHE A 48 1.29 -6.22 -5.60
CA PHE A 48 0.75 -5.52 -4.43
C PHE A 48 -0.76 -5.27 -4.53
N ALA A 49 -1.21 -4.71 -5.66
CA ALA A 49 -2.62 -4.43 -5.88
C ALA A 49 -3.48 -5.70 -5.85
N LEU A 50 -2.97 -6.81 -6.41
CA LEU A 50 -3.63 -8.11 -6.34
C LEU A 50 -3.67 -8.68 -4.92
N ASP A 51 -2.56 -8.63 -4.19
CA ASP A 51 -2.49 -9.11 -2.81
C ASP A 51 -3.45 -8.30 -1.92
N LEU A 52 -3.48 -6.98 -2.09
CA LEU A 52 -4.41 -6.12 -1.40
C LEU A 52 -5.86 -6.35 -1.85
N HIS A 53 -6.13 -6.72 -3.10
CA HIS A 53 -7.48 -7.08 -3.55
C HIS A 53 -7.95 -8.46 -3.04
N ILE A 54 -7.03 -9.41 -2.88
CA ILE A 54 -7.32 -10.69 -2.20
C ILE A 54 -7.65 -10.44 -0.73
N GLY A 55 -7.00 -9.44 -0.13
CA GLY A 55 -7.12 -9.10 1.28
C GLY A 55 -5.82 -9.37 2.00
N MET A 56 -5.35 -8.37 2.74
CA MET A 56 -4.10 -8.42 3.51
C MET A 56 -4.34 -7.92 4.92
N TYR A 57 -3.77 -8.60 5.91
CA TYR A 57 -3.75 -8.12 7.29
C TYR A 57 -2.57 -7.18 7.49
N LEU A 58 -2.86 -5.98 7.97
CA LEU A 58 -1.88 -4.95 8.29
C LEU A 58 -2.03 -4.56 9.75
N THR A 59 -0.93 -4.27 10.42
CA THR A 59 -0.98 -3.72 11.77
C THR A 59 -1.16 -2.20 11.69
N GLN A 60 -2.18 -1.69 12.37
CA GLN A 60 -2.48 -0.27 12.44
C GLN A 60 -2.23 0.25 13.87
N LEU A 61 -1.67 1.46 13.97
CA LEU A 61 -1.65 2.20 15.23
C LEU A 61 -2.98 2.96 15.37
N THR A 62 -3.74 2.61 16.41
CA THR A 62 -5.03 3.24 16.71
C THR A 62 -4.85 4.57 17.44
N CYS A 63 -5.93 5.37 17.54
CA CYS A 63 -5.94 6.60 18.34
C CYS A 63 -5.67 6.35 19.84
N ALA A 64 -5.90 5.13 20.33
CA ALA A 64 -5.56 4.71 21.68
C ALA A 64 -4.06 4.41 21.86
N HIS A 65 -3.24 4.60 20.81
CA HIS A 65 -1.84 4.20 20.76
C HIS A 65 -1.61 2.69 20.92
N GLU A 66 -2.63 1.90 20.61
CA GLU A 66 -2.57 0.44 20.60
C GLU A 66 -2.41 -0.09 19.18
N TYR A 67 -1.69 -1.19 19.05
CA TYR A 67 -1.58 -1.91 17.79
C TYR A 67 -2.79 -2.83 17.59
N ALA A 68 -3.44 -2.68 16.44
CA ALA A 68 -4.57 -3.50 16.05
C ALA A 68 -4.33 -4.06 14.64
N ASP A 69 -4.58 -5.35 14.45
CA ASP A 69 -4.54 -5.95 13.12
C ASP A 69 -5.84 -5.64 12.38
N VAL A 70 -5.70 -5.08 11.19
CA VAL A 70 -6.81 -4.66 10.34
C VAL A 70 -6.71 -5.38 9.01
N HIS A 71 -7.84 -5.90 8.54
CA HIS A 71 -7.91 -6.55 7.25
C HIS A 71 -8.23 -5.50 6.18
N CYS A 72 -7.26 -5.25 5.31
CA CYS A 72 -7.36 -4.30 4.22
C CYS A 72 -7.63 -5.05 2.91
N GLN A 73 -8.64 -4.59 2.17
CA GLN A 73 -9.02 -5.17 0.89
C GLN A 73 -9.33 -4.08 -0.14
N LEU A 74 -8.73 -4.14 -1.33
CA LEU A 74 -9.17 -3.31 -2.46
C LEU A 74 -10.44 -3.89 -3.08
N ILE A 75 -11.45 -3.06 -3.30
CA ILE A 75 -12.70 -3.41 -3.98
C ILE A 75 -13.00 -2.40 -5.08
N GLU A 76 -14.07 -2.65 -5.85
CA GLU A 76 -14.51 -1.80 -6.98
C GLU A 76 -13.37 -1.42 -7.93
N ASP A 77 -12.77 -2.43 -8.57
CA ASP A 77 -11.71 -2.25 -9.57
C ASP A 77 -10.50 -1.44 -9.04
N PHE A 78 -10.13 -1.70 -7.78
CA PHE A 78 -9.00 -1.07 -7.06
C PHE A 78 -9.19 0.41 -6.73
N THR A 79 -10.43 0.91 -6.70
CA THR A 79 -10.69 2.32 -6.39
C THR A 79 -11.05 2.55 -4.93
N ILE A 80 -11.57 1.53 -4.22
CA ILE A 80 -11.99 1.63 -2.82
C ILE A 80 -11.11 0.73 -1.96
N LEU A 81 -10.54 1.30 -0.90
CA LEU A 81 -9.87 0.54 0.15
C LEU A 81 -10.88 0.27 1.27
N ARG A 82 -11.26 -1.00 1.38
CA ARG A 82 -12.03 -1.53 2.49
C ARG A 82 -11.11 -1.92 3.63
N GLN A 83 -11.47 -1.54 4.84
CA GLN A 83 -10.77 -1.87 6.07
C GLN A 83 -11.74 -2.47 7.06
N ASP A 84 -11.44 -3.67 7.55
CA ASP A 84 -12.18 -4.36 8.60
C ASP A 84 -11.31 -4.45 9.85
N GLN A 85 -11.79 -3.89 10.96
CA GLN A 85 -11.08 -3.89 12.25
C GLN A 85 -11.43 -5.09 13.12
N SER A 86 -12.13 -6.10 12.58
CA SER A 86 -12.62 -7.28 13.31
C SER A 86 -13.59 -6.96 14.46
N SER A 87 -14.00 -5.69 14.58
CA SER A 87 -14.97 -5.19 15.55
C SER A 87 -16.42 -5.23 15.03
N GLY A 88 -16.62 -5.77 13.81
CA GLY A 88 -17.87 -5.71 13.08
C GLY A 88 -18.09 -4.38 12.33
N HIS A 89 -17.19 -3.41 12.49
CA HIS A 89 -17.21 -2.15 11.75
C HIS A 89 -16.25 -2.20 10.57
N ILE A 90 -16.83 -2.22 9.37
CA ILE A 90 -16.10 -2.11 8.11
C ILE A 90 -16.11 -0.64 7.70
N THR A 91 -14.94 -0.07 7.44
CA THR A 91 -14.80 1.26 6.84
C THR A 91 -14.37 1.09 5.39
N GLU A 92 -15.04 1.78 4.47
CA GLU A 92 -14.65 1.86 3.08
C GLU A 92 -14.34 3.31 2.74
N PHE A 93 -13.26 3.54 2.01
CA PHE A 93 -12.91 4.87 1.56
C PHE A 93 -12.32 4.81 0.15
N PRO A 94 -12.69 5.76 -0.72
CA PRO A 94 -12.08 5.91 -2.03
C PRO A 94 -10.59 6.21 -1.89
N LEU A 95 -9.75 5.58 -2.70
CA LEU A 95 -8.35 5.94 -2.80
C LEU A 95 -8.15 7.36 -3.36
N ALA A 96 -9.12 7.87 -4.13
CA ALA A 96 -9.15 9.26 -4.58
C ALA A 96 -9.22 10.28 -3.42
N ASP A 97 -9.66 9.86 -2.22
CA ASP A 97 -9.69 10.72 -1.03
C ASP A 97 -8.33 10.76 -0.31
N VAL A 98 -7.34 9.96 -0.74
CA VAL A 98 -5.99 10.00 -0.20
C VAL A 98 -5.30 11.27 -0.68
N SER A 99 -5.01 12.14 0.27
CA SER A 99 -4.36 13.43 0.02
C SER A 99 -2.83 13.34 0.11
N ARG A 100 -2.32 12.45 0.96
CA ARG A 100 -0.88 12.29 1.19
C ARG A 100 -0.58 10.94 1.81
N ILE A 101 0.57 10.39 1.43
CA ILE A 101 1.16 9.22 2.09
C ILE A 101 2.56 9.62 2.53
N TYR A 102 2.92 9.38 3.78
CA TYR A 102 4.25 9.74 4.29
C TYR A 102 4.72 8.80 5.40
N HIS A 103 6.04 8.66 5.49
CA HIS A 103 6.68 7.90 6.56
C HIS A 103 6.89 8.76 7.81
N VAL A 104 6.64 8.19 8.98
CA VAL A 104 6.92 8.79 10.29
C VAL A 104 7.84 7.87 11.08
N SER A 105 8.99 8.39 11.49
CA SER A 105 9.85 7.73 12.47
C SER A 105 9.39 8.08 13.88
N LEU A 106 9.04 7.06 14.67
CA LEU A 106 8.75 7.29 16.09
C LEU A 106 10.06 7.48 16.86
N PRO A 107 10.17 8.52 17.72
CA PRO A 107 11.36 8.74 18.51
C PRO A 107 11.53 7.63 19.56
N LYS A 108 12.51 6.75 19.31
CA LYS A 108 13.18 5.81 20.22
C LYS A 108 12.44 5.50 21.53
N ARG A 109 11.45 4.61 21.46
CA ARG A 109 11.10 3.70 22.56
C ARG A 109 11.25 2.28 22.05
N GLU A 110 12.48 1.79 21.99
CA GLU A 110 12.87 0.36 21.78
C GLU A 110 12.37 -0.36 20.50
N SER A 111 11.47 0.21 19.70
CA SER A 111 10.90 -0.41 18.51
C SER A 111 11.47 0.21 17.24
N THR A 112 12.06 -0.63 16.37
CA THR A 112 12.51 -0.27 15.00
C THR A 112 11.32 -0.20 14.02
N ASP A 113 10.18 0.26 14.51
CA ASP A 113 8.91 0.25 13.79
C ASP A 113 8.84 1.46 12.86
N ASN A 114 8.47 1.19 11.61
CA ASN A 114 8.34 2.17 10.55
C ASN A 114 6.85 2.45 10.36
N LEU A 115 6.44 3.70 10.53
CA LEU A 115 5.04 4.06 10.37
C LEU A 115 4.80 4.69 9.00
N ILE A 116 3.85 4.15 8.26
CA ILE A 116 3.32 4.78 7.05
C ILE A 116 1.96 5.38 7.38
N VAL A 117 1.87 6.70 7.28
CA VAL A 117 0.62 7.43 7.49
C VAL A 117 -0.01 7.72 6.14
N VAL A 118 -1.25 7.25 5.97
CA VAL A 118 -2.12 7.55 4.84
C VAL A 118 -3.13 8.60 5.31
N GLU A 119 -2.99 9.81 4.79
CA GLU A 119 -3.85 10.95 5.12
C GLU A 119 -4.96 11.08 4.08
N LEU A 120 -6.19 10.87 4.54
CA LEU A 120 -7.41 11.10 3.78
C LEU A 120 -8.04 12.43 4.20
N VAL A 121 -8.92 12.98 3.35
CA VAL A 121 -9.61 14.26 3.59
C VAL A 121 -10.23 14.36 5.00
N ARG A 122 -10.71 13.25 5.57
CA ARG A 122 -11.40 13.22 6.87
C ARG A 122 -10.76 12.31 7.92
N ARG A 123 -9.68 11.60 7.61
CA ARG A 123 -9.09 10.59 8.51
C ARG A 123 -7.61 10.36 8.23
N LYS A 124 -6.86 9.94 9.24
CA LYS A 124 -5.50 9.44 9.08
C LYS A 124 -5.44 7.97 9.46
N LEU A 125 -4.76 7.17 8.67
CA LEU A 125 -4.49 5.76 8.93
C LEU A 125 -3.00 5.59 9.14
N ALA A 126 -2.59 5.03 10.26
CA ALA A 126 -1.18 4.80 10.56
C ALA A 126 -0.89 3.30 10.52
N PHE A 127 -0.20 2.83 9.48
CA PHE A 127 0.21 1.43 9.35
C PHE A 127 1.63 1.24 9.90
N VAL A 128 1.85 0.14 10.59
CA VAL A 128 3.10 -0.15 11.31
C VAL A 128 3.82 -1.31 10.64
N PHE A 129 5.11 -1.13 10.36
CA PHE A 129 5.95 -2.10 9.67
C PHE A 129 7.26 -2.32 10.39
N LYS A 130 7.62 -3.58 10.65
CA LYS A 130 8.91 -3.94 11.27
C LYS A 130 10.09 -3.86 10.31
N CYS A 131 9.83 -3.91 9.00
CA CYS A 131 10.85 -3.91 7.96
C CYS A 131 10.73 -2.64 7.10
N TRP A 132 11.83 -1.88 7.03
CA TRP A 132 11.92 -0.65 6.23
C TRP A 132 11.54 -0.92 4.77
N ASP A 133 12.11 -1.95 4.16
CA ASP A 133 11.89 -2.25 2.74
C ASP A 133 10.42 -2.57 2.44
N VAL A 134 9.76 -3.28 3.36
CA VAL A 134 8.33 -3.60 3.24
C VAL A 134 7.51 -2.31 3.35
N SER A 135 7.86 -1.42 4.29
CA SER A 135 7.17 -0.14 4.47
C SER A 135 7.30 0.77 3.24
N GLN A 136 8.49 0.82 2.63
CA GLN A 136 8.73 1.60 1.42
C GLN A 136 7.99 1.02 0.22
N ARG A 137 8.02 -0.31 0.04
CA ARG A 137 7.24 -0.98 -1.00
C ARG A 137 5.75 -0.70 -0.85
N PHE A 138 5.21 -0.77 0.37
CA PHE A 138 3.82 -0.46 0.66
C PHE A 138 3.50 1.00 0.29
N MET A 139 4.31 1.95 0.75
CA MET A 139 4.13 3.37 0.48
C MET A 139 4.12 3.66 -1.03
N ILE A 140 5.14 3.21 -1.74
CA ILE A 140 5.28 3.42 -3.20
C ILE A 140 4.10 2.81 -3.95
N CYS A 141 3.73 1.56 -3.64
CA CYS A 141 2.66 0.90 -4.38
C CYS A 141 1.29 1.51 -4.07
N LEU A 142 1.05 1.95 -2.84
CA LEU A 142 -0.19 2.63 -2.47
C LEU A 142 -0.26 4.03 -3.09
N GLU A 143 0.86 4.75 -3.15
CA GLU A 143 0.93 6.05 -3.82
C GLU A 143 0.63 5.95 -5.32
N LEU A 144 1.12 4.90 -5.98
CA LEU A 144 0.80 4.60 -7.38
C LEU A 144 -0.68 4.24 -7.59
N LEU A 145 -1.34 3.65 -6.59
CA LEU A 145 -2.78 3.35 -6.66
C LEU A 145 -3.66 4.59 -6.46
N THR A 146 -3.11 5.67 -5.88
CA THR A 146 -3.85 6.90 -5.61
C THR A 146 -3.68 7.97 -6.68
N GLN A 147 -2.90 7.69 -7.74
CA GLN A 147 -2.70 8.59 -8.89
C GLN A 147 -3.80 8.46 -9.95
#